data_AF-A0A497QMY3-F1
#
_entry.id   AF-A0A497QMY3-F1
#
_cell.length_a   1.000
_cell.length_b   1.000
_cell.length_c   1.000
_cell.angle_alpha   90.00
_cell.angle_beta   90.00
_cell.angle_gamma   90.00
#
_symmetry.space_group_name_H-M   'P 1'
#
loop_
_entity.id
_entity.type
_entity.pdbx_description
1 polymer ?
#
loop_
_entity_poly.entity_id
_entity_poly.type
_entity_poly.pdbx_seq_one_letter_code
_entity_poly.pdbx_strand_id
1 'polypeptide(L)'
;MKIEPFIKKIKDLINEKGEINQEPPNGVEAIVVREEHFSGKYSATIGIGLVNSSVSTTRYFDVRGKVYNDTLNKFSDSNLRIEPKVVATTKGLEYVCAVFKPGLIRAVDEAVWHNKFNNLNDLIDIIENLGKNDLKSLFESLK
;
A
#
# COMPACT_ATOMS: atom_id res chain seq x y z
N MET A 1 14.71 13.72 -1.22
CA MET A 1 14.94 12.32 -1.64
C MET A 1 13.99 12.03 -2.79
N LYS A 2 14.41 11.36 -3.85
CA LYS A 2 13.51 10.95 -4.94
C LYS A 2 12.76 9.69 -4.47
N ILE A 3 11.44 9.74 -4.48
CA ILE A 3 10.57 8.68 -3.96
C ILE A 3 10.29 7.60 -5.02
N GLU A 4 10.44 7.96 -6.30
CA GLU A 4 10.20 7.14 -7.50
C GLU A 4 10.87 5.75 -7.44
N PRO A 5 12.14 5.58 -7.01
CA PRO A 5 12.75 4.25 -6.94
C PRO A 5 12.10 3.35 -5.90
N PHE A 6 11.65 3.91 -4.78
CA PHE A 6 10.93 3.18 -3.74
C PHE A 6 9.56 2.76 -4.22
N ILE A 7 8.83 3.68 -4.87
CA ILE A 7 7.52 3.36 -5.45
C ILE A 7 7.63 2.27 -6.50
N LYS A 8 8.64 2.35 -7.38
CA LYS A 8 8.90 1.29 -8.36
C LYS A 8 9.13 -0.06 -7.67
N LYS A 9 10.02 -0.12 -6.68
CA LYS A 9 10.31 -1.37 -5.94
C LYS A 9 9.06 -1.92 -5.25
N ILE A 10 8.24 -1.06 -4.64
CA ILE A 10 6.99 -1.46 -4.01
C ILE A 10 6.03 -2.04 -5.05
N LYS A 11 5.85 -1.37 -6.20
CA LYS A 11 5.01 -1.88 -7.30
C LYS A 11 5.49 -3.25 -7.79
N ASP A 12 6.79 -3.42 -7.99
CA ASP A 12 7.38 -4.70 -8.42
C ASP A 12 7.09 -5.81 -7.39
N LEU A 13 7.28 -5.53 -6.10
CA LEU A 13 7.03 -6.50 -5.02
C LEU A 13 5.55 -6.86 -4.83
N ILE A 14 4.64 -5.90 -4.92
CA ILE A 14 3.21 -6.19 -4.78
C ILE A 14 2.66 -6.92 -6.01
N ASN A 15 3.23 -6.69 -7.20
CA ASN A 15 2.91 -7.47 -8.40
C ASN A 15 3.41 -8.92 -8.30
N GLU A 16 4.53 -9.16 -7.62
CA GLU A 16 5.09 -10.50 -7.42
C GLU A 16 4.31 -11.31 -6.37
N LYS A 17 3.90 -10.67 -5.27
CA LYS A 17 3.37 -11.35 -4.07
C LYS A 17 1.85 -11.26 -3.90
N GLY A 18 1.22 -10.26 -4.49
CA GLY A 18 -0.22 -10.05 -4.43
C GLY A 18 -0.91 -10.39 -5.75
N GLU A 19 -2.23 -10.41 -5.73
CA GLU A 19 -3.06 -10.49 -6.94
C GLU A 19 -3.53 -9.08 -7.32
N ILE A 20 -3.28 -8.65 -8.56
CA ILE A 20 -3.68 -7.31 -8.99
C ILE A 20 -5.18 -7.27 -9.28
N ASN A 21 -5.88 -6.42 -8.54
CA ASN A 21 -7.33 -6.26 -8.67
C ASN A 21 -7.72 -4.78 -8.61
N GLN A 22 -8.25 -4.27 -9.72
CA GLN A 22 -8.69 -2.88 -9.87
C GLN A 22 -10.00 -2.59 -9.12
N GLU A 23 -10.81 -3.62 -8.86
CA GLU A 23 -12.05 -3.52 -8.09
C GLU A 23 -12.04 -4.60 -6.99
N PRO A 24 -11.21 -4.41 -5.95
CA PRO A 24 -10.99 -5.45 -4.95
C PRO A 24 -12.28 -5.75 -4.14
N PRO A 25 -12.51 -7.02 -3.75
CA PRO A 25 -13.66 -7.38 -2.93
C PRO A 25 -13.62 -6.71 -1.55
N ASN A 26 -14.79 -6.49 -0.95
CA ASN A 26 -14.87 -5.94 0.41
C ASN A 26 -14.25 -6.91 1.44
N GLY A 27 -13.46 -6.37 2.36
CA GLY A 27 -12.86 -7.12 3.48
C GLY A 27 -11.54 -7.82 3.16
N VAL A 28 -10.99 -7.69 1.95
CA VAL A 28 -9.66 -8.24 1.64
C VAL A 28 -8.55 -7.29 2.11
N GLU A 29 -7.38 -7.85 2.44
CA GLU A 29 -6.19 -7.07 2.75
C GLU A 29 -5.54 -6.61 1.45
N ALA A 30 -5.18 -5.33 1.34
CA ALA A 30 -4.62 -4.77 0.12
C ALA A 30 -3.51 -3.76 0.38
N ILE A 31 -2.63 -3.64 -0.62
CA ILE A 31 -1.72 -2.50 -0.79
C ILE A 31 -2.12 -1.78 -2.08
N VAL A 32 -2.32 -0.48 -1.97
CA VAL A 32 -2.61 0.39 -3.09
C VAL A 32 -1.52 1.44 -3.21
N VAL A 33 -0.98 1.59 -4.42
CA VAL A 33 -0.08 2.69 -4.78
C VAL A 33 -0.85 3.58 -5.74
N ARG A 34 -1.03 4.85 -5.39
CA ARG A 34 -1.60 5.90 -6.26
C ARG A 34 -0.50 6.88 -6.62
N GLU A 35 -0.31 7.13 -7.91
CA GLU A 35 0.70 8.05 -8.43
C GLU A 35 0.04 9.18 -9.20
N GLU A 36 0.61 10.37 -9.09
CA GLU A 36 0.15 11.56 -9.79
C GLU A 36 1.33 12.28 -10.44
N HIS A 37 1.19 12.54 -11.74
CA HIS A 37 2.14 13.25 -12.60
C HIS A 37 1.47 14.51 -13.13
N PHE A 38 1.69 15.65 -12.46
CA PHE A 38 1.10 16.93 -12.85
C PHE A 38 2.16 18.03 -12.98
N SER A 39 2.16 18.73 -14.11
CA SER A 39 3.08 19.85 -14.39
C SER A 39 4.56 19.56 -14.11
N GLY A 40 5.02 18.35 -14.44
CA GLY A 40 6.41 17.92 -14.23
C GLY A 40 6.76 17.56 -12.78
N LYS A 41 5.78 17.52 -11.88
CA LYS A 41 5.92 17.03 -10.51
C LYS A 41 5.35 15.61 -10.39
N TYR A 42 6.04 14.79 -9.60
CA TYR A 42 5.61 13.45 -9.23
C TYR A 42 5.25 13.43 -7.74
N SER A 43 4.13 12.80 -7.43
CA SER A 43 3.71 12.51 -6.06
C SER A 43 3.11 11.11 -5.98
N ALA A 44 3.24 10.47 -4.82
CA ALA A 44 2.69 9.14 -4.59
C ALA A 44 2.05 9.02 -3.21
N THR A 45 0.97 8.26 -3.13
CA THR A 45 0.27 7.92 -1.88
C THR A 45 0.10 6.41 -1.83
N ILE A 46 0.44 5.81 -0.69
CA ILE A 46 0.33 4.36 -0.50
C ILE A 46 -0.68 4.08 0.60
N GLY A 47 -1.68 3.25 0.33
CA GLY A 47 -2.63 2.77 1.33
C GLY A 47 -2.40 1.29 1.61
N ILE A 48 -2.41 0.90 2.88
CA ILE A 48 -2.26 -0.49 3.32
C ILE A 48 -3.35 -0.78 4.34
N GLY A 49 -4.13 -1.83 4.13
CA GLY A 49 -5.15 -2.22 5.08
C GLY A 49 -6.31 -2.99 4.47
N LEU A 50 -7.47 -2.94 5.13
CA LEU A 50 -8.68 -3.61 4.66
C LEU A 50 -9.38 -2.76 3.60
N VAL A 51 -9.73 -3.41 2.50
CA VAL A 51 -10.61 -2.84 1.49
C VAL A 51 -12.01 -2.72 2.08
N ASN A 52 -12.55 -1.52 2.04
CA ASN A 52 -13.95 -1.23 2.26
C ASN A 52 -14.57 -0.75 0.94
N SER A 53 -15.24 -1.67 0.25
CA SER A 53 -15.90 -1.41 -1.02
C SER A 53 -17.42 -1.40 -0.80
N SER A 54 -18.07 -0.32 -1.23
CA SER A 54 -19.53 -0.24 -1.20
C SER A 54 -20.10 -1.16 -2.29
N VAL A 55 -20.61 -2.32 -1.86
CA VAL A 55 -21.20 -3.38 -2.71
C VAL A 55 -22.31 -2.85 -3.62
N SER A 56 -22.93 -1.72 -3.28
CA SER A 56 -24.09 -1.18 -4.00
C SER A 56 -23.76 -0.15 -5.09
N THR A 57 -22.54 0.38 -5.17
CA THR A 57 -22.29 1.55 -6.05
C THR A 57 -21.03 1.51 -6.91
N THR A 58 -20.01 0.67 -6.65
CA THR A 58 -18.75 0.56 -7.43
C THR A 58 -18.07 1.90 -7.83
N ARG A 59 -18.44 3.01 -7.19
CA ARG A 59 -17.91 4.34 -7.53
C ARG A 59 -16.51 4.53 -6.98
N TYR A 60 -16.27 3.98 -5.80
CA TYR A 60 -15.02 4.09 -5.08
C TYR A 60 -14.87 2.91 -4.12
N PHE A 61 -13.63 2.66 -3.72
CA PHE A 61 -13.31 1.83 -2.58
C PHE A 61 -12.31 2.57 -1.68
N ASP A 62 -12.37 2.29 -0.39
CA ASP A 62 -11.43 2.83 0.60
C ASP A 62 -10.49 1.73 1.07
N VAL A 63 -9.19 2.00 1.18
CA VAL A 63 -8.26 1.15 1.92
C VAL A 63 -8.08 1.75 3.31
N ARG A 64 -8.55 1.04 4.35
CA ARG A 64 -8.56 1.51 5.73
C ARG A 64 -7.42 0.88 6.52
N GLY A 65 -6.52 1.71 7.03
CA GLY A 65 -5.35 1.25 7.78
C GLY A 65 -4.26 2.31 7.81
N LYS A 66 -3.09 1.99 7.27
CA LYS A 66 -1.95 2.91 7.21
C LYS A 66 -1.87 3.56 5.84
N VAL A 67 -1.71 4.88 5.81
CA VAL A 67 -1.48 5.64 4.59
C VAL A 67 -0.15 6.37 4.68
N TYR A 68 0.70 6.19 3.68
CA TYR A 68 1.90 6.99 3.48
C TYR A 68 1.54 8.23 2.66
N ASN A 69 1.91 9.39 3.20
CA ASN A 69 1.83 10.67 2.52
C ASN A 69 3.25 11.19 2.26
N ASP A 70 3.56 11.45 1.00
CA ASP A 70 4.86 11.94 0.55
C ASP A 70 5.29 13.28 1.17
N THR A 71 4.33 14.15 1.48
CA THR A 71 4.55 15.46 2.10
C THR A 71 5.02 15.30 3.55
N LEU A 72 4.47 14.33 4.28
CA LEU A 72 4.85 14.05 5.67
C LEU A 72 5.99 13.02 5.79
N ASN A 73 6.30 12.34 4.68
CA ASN A 73 7.27 11.25 4.58
C ASN A 73 7.13 10.19 5.69
N LYS A 74 5.88 9.86 6.04
CA LYS A 74 5.57 8.89 7.10
C LYS A 74 4.22 8.22 6.87
N PHE A 75 4.05 7.06 7.48
CA PHE A 75 2.75 6.40 7.62
C PHE A 75 1.94 6.99 8.77
N SER A 76 0.62 7.03 8.58
CA SER A 76 -0.36 7.40 9.61
C SER A 76 -1.65 6.61 9.45
N ASP A 77 -2.40 6.43 10.54
CA ASP A 77 -3.74 5.86 10.49
C ASP A 77 -4.67 6.77 9.69
N SER A 78 -5.19 6.26 8.57
CA SER A 78 -6.05 7.00 7.66
C SER A 78 -6.74 6.04 6.68
N ASN A 79 -7.53 6.61 5.78
CA ASN A 79 -8.17 5.88 4.69
C ASN A 79 -7.69 6.47 3.36
N LEU A 80 -7.22 5.61 2.45
CA LEU A 80 -6.97 5.99 1.07
C LEU A 80 -8.19 5.64 0.22
N ARG A 81 -8.89 6.67 -0.28
CA ARG A 81 -9.96 6.50 -1.26
C ARG A 81 -9.40 6.40 -2.67
N ILE A 82 -9.88 5.41 -3.42
CA ILE A 82 -9.65 5.28 -4.86
C ILE A 82 -10.99 5.35 -5.57
N GLU A 83 -11.05 6.20 -6.59
CA GLU A 83 -12.20 6.34 -7.48
C GLU A 83 -11.78 5.89 -8.89
N PRO A 84 -11.93 4.60 -9.26
CA PRO A 84 -11.35 4.04 -10.48
C PRO A 84 -11.74 4.82 -11.75
N LYS A 85 -12.98 5.31 -11.83
CA LYS A 85 -13.48 6.12 -12.95
C LYS A 85 -12.80 7.48 -13.05
N VAL A 86 -12.52 8.13 -11.91
CA VAL A 86 -11.80 9.41 -11.89
C VAL A 86 -10.36 9.19 -12.31
N VAL A 87 -9.72 8.13 -11.80
CA VAL A 87 -8.34 7.80 -12.18
C VAL A 87 -8.25 7.52 -13.68
N ALA A 88 -9.15 6.70 -14.24
CA ALA A 88 -9.16 6.38 -15.67
C ALA A 88 -9.39 7.59 -16.59
N THR A 89 -10.03 8.66 -16.10
CA THR A 89 -10.35 9.86 -16.89
C THR A 89 -9.41 11.04 -16.63
N THR A 90 -8.60 10.98 -15.57
CA THR A 90 -7.69 12.07 -15.18
C THR A 90 -6.29 11.79 -15.71
N LYS A 91 -5.81 12.62 -16.65
CA LYS A 91 -4.48 12.48 -17.21
C LYS A 91 -3.40 12.64 -16.13
N GLY A 92 -2.48 11.69 -16.08
CA GLY A 92 -1.35 11.69 -15.14
C GLY A 92 -1.67 11.09 -13.77
N LEU A 93 -2.91 10.67 -13.53
CA LEU A 93 -3.28 9.92 -12.33
C LEU A 93 -3.32 8.43 -12.67
N GLU A 94 -2.70 7.61 -11.84
CA GLU A 94 -2.69 6.15 -11.98
C GLU A 94 -2.71 5.46 -10.62
N TYR A 95 -3.14 4.20 -10.58
CA TYR A 95 -3.01 3.38 -9.39
C TYR A 95 -2.80 1.91 -9.73
N VAL A 96 -2.18 1.20 -8.79
CA VAL A 96 -2.14 -0.25 -8.76
C VAL A 96 -2.64 -0.70 -7.39
N CYS A 97 -3.49 -1.73 -7.40
CA CYS A 97 -4.06 -2.33 -6.21
C CYS A 97 -3.75 -3.82 -6.22
N ALA A 98 -3.01 -4.27 -5.21
CA ALA A 98 -2.68 -5.67 -4.99
C ALA A 98 -3.42 -6.17 -3.76
N VAL A 99 -4.17 -7.27 -3.91
CA VAL A 99 -4.84 -7.96 -2.81
C VAL A 99 -3.98 -9.11 -2.31
N PHE A 100 -4.03 -9.36 -1.01
CA PHE A 100 -3.22 -10.34 -0.31
C PHE A 100 -4.09 -11.32 0.46
N LYS A 101 -3.56 -12.53 0.67
CA LYS A 101 -4.10 -13.45 1.67
C LYS A 101 -3.94 -12.83 3.08
N PRO A 102 -4.76 -13.24 4.06
CA PRO A 102 -4.68 -12.72 5.42
C PRO A 102 -3.25 -12.84 6.00
N GLY A 103 -2.76 -11.76 6.61
CA GLY A 103 -1.46 -11.72 7.28
C GLY A 103 -0.63 -10.45 7.01
N LEU A 104 -0.95 -9.68 5.97
CA LEU A 104 -0.33 -8.39 5.68
C LEU A 104 -0.60 -7.39 6.81
N ILE A 105 -1.86 -7.26 7.24
CA ILE A 105 -2.23 -6.30 8.29
C ILE A 105 -1.53 -6.66 9.59
N ARG A 106 -1.52 -7.94 9.94
CA ARG A 106 -0.82 -8.42 11.13
C ARG A 106 0.67 -8.09 11.09
N ALA A 107 1.34 -8.31 9.95
CA ALA A 107 2.76 -7.97 9.79
C ALA A 107 3.02 -6.47 9.97
N VAL A 108 2.12 -5.62 9.46
CA VAL A 108 2.19 -4.16 9.65
C VAL A 108 1.97 -3.77 11.10
N ASP A 109 0.95 -4.31 11.76
CA ASP A 109 0.63 -4.01 13.17
C ASP A 109 1.78 -4.43 14.11
N GLU A 110 2.38 -5.60 13.86
CA GLU A 110 3.56 -6.06 14.60
C GLU A 110 4.77 -5.13 14.36
N ALA A 111 5.03 -4.72 13.12
CA ALA A 111 6.11 -3.77 12.81
C ALA A 111 5.87 -2.40 13.48
N VAL A 112 4.64 -1.91 13.51
CA VAL A 112 4.25 -0.68 14.23
C VAL A 112 4.50 -0.84 15.73
N TRP A 113 4.07 -1.95 16.34
CA TRP A 113 4.30 -2.24 17.76
C TRP A 113 5.78 -2.18 18.15
N HIS A 114 6.65 -2.62 17.25
CA HIS A 114 8.10 -2.60 17.43
C HIS A 114 8.77 -1.28 16.98
N ASN A 115 8.00 -0.24 16.62
CA ASN A 115 8.49 1.03 16.06
C ASN A 115 9.34 0.88 14.78
N LYS A 116 9.11 -0.19 14.00
CA LYS A 116 9.81 -0.51 12.74
C LYS A 116 8.92 -0.31 11.52
N PHE A 117 7.96 0.62 11.58
CA PHE A 117 7.09 0.95 10.46
C PHE A 117 6.81 2.45 10.37
N ASN A 118 7.77 3.17 9.80
CA ASN A 118 7.80 4.63 9.73
C ASN A 118 7.87 5.15 8.29
N ASN A 119 8.61 4.46 7.42
CA ASN A 119 8.96 4.93 6.08
C ASN A 119 8.84 3.82 5.02
N LEU A 120 9.13 4.16 3.75
CA LEU A 120 8.96 3.24 2.63
C LEU A 120 9.91 2.04 2.63
N ASN A 121 11.10 2.15 3.22
CA ASN A 121 12.00 0.99 3.37
C ASN A 121 11.36 -0.07 4.27
N ASP A 122 10.78 0.37 5.38
CA ASP A 122 10.12 -0.52 6.32
C ASP A 122 8.96 -1.29 5.65
N LEU A 123 8.21 -0.61 4.76
CA LEU A 123 7.19 -1.27 3.95
C LEU A 123 7.79 -2.31 3.00
N ILE A 124 8.89 -1.96 2.31
CA ILE A 124 9.58 -2.88 1.41
C ILE A 124 10.01 -4.14 2.16
N ASP A 125 10.61 -3.99 3.35
CA ASP A 125 11.07 -5.10 4.19
C ASP A 125 9.90 -6.01 4.62
N ILE A 126 8.75 -5.42 4.96
CA ILE A 126 7.54 -6.18 5.29
C ILE A 126 7.06 -7.00 4.08
N ILE A 127 6.96 -6.38 2.90
CA ILE A 127 6.45 -7.07 1.71
C ILE A 127 7.42 -8.20 1.31
N GLU A 128 8.74 -7.95 1.31
CA GLU A 128 9.77 -8.95 0.98
C GLU A 128 9.67 -10.20 1.87
N ASN A 129 9.30 -10.02 3.14
CA ASN A 129 9.22 -11.09 4.12
C ASN A 129 7.80 -11.64 4.36
N LEU A 130 6.80 -11.07 3.70
CA LEU A 130 5.42 -11.54 3.77
C LEU A 130 5.32 -13.01 3.33
N GLY A 131 4.71 -13.85 4.18
CA GLY A 131 4.51 -15.28 3.93
C GLY A 131 5.71 -16.18 4.28
N LYS A 132 6.85 -15.63 4.72
CA LYS A 132 7.91 -16.44 5.32
C LYS A 132 7.50 -16.74 6.76
N ASN A 133 7.44 -18.03 7.14
CA ASN A 133 7.03 -18.53 8.47
C ASN A 133 7.96 -18.13 9.63
N ASP A 134 8.79 -17.12 9.42
CA ASP A 134 9.88 -16.76 10.29
C ASP A 134 9.75 -15.29 10.68
N LEU A 135 8.63 -14.98 11.33
CA LEU A 135 8.50 -13.72 12.05
C LEU A 135 9.72 -13.54 12.98
N LYS A 136 10.25 -14.63 13.56
CA LYS A 136 11.52 -14.60 14.31
C LYS A 136 12.71 -14.08 13.50
N SER A 137 12.94 -14.49 12.25
CA SER A 137 14.09 -13.98 11.47
C SER A 137 13.92 -12.56 10.93
N LEU A 138 12.68 -12.09 10.74
CA LEU A 138 12.37 -10.67 10.58
C LEU A 138 12.85 -9.86 11.80
N PHE A 139 12.72 -10.40 13.01
CA PHE A 139 13.12 -9.71 14.24
C PHE A 139 14.60 -9.90 14.62
N GLU A 140 15.23 -11.01 14.22
CA GLU A 140 16.67 -11.25 14.41
C GLU A 140 17.56 -10.46 13.45
N SER A 141 17.09 -10.19 12.22
CA SER A 141 17.82 -9.36 11.24
C SER A 141 17.75 -7.85 11.52
N LEU A 142 16.93 -7.44 12.49
CA LEU A 142 16.68 -6.03 12.85
C LEU A 142 17.22 -5.67 14.25
N LYS A 143 18.31 -6.31 14.70
CA LYS A 143 19.06 -6.01 15.93
C LYS A 143 20.39 -5.31 15.64
#